data_AF-A0A7D4FYX7-F1
#
_entry.id   AF-A0A7D4FYX7-F1
#
_cell.length_a   1.000
_cell.length_b   1.000
_cell.length_c   1.000
_cell.angle_alpha   90.00
_cell.angle_beta   90.00
_cell.angle_gamma   90.00
#
_symmetry.space_group_name_H-M   'P 1'
#
loop_
_entity.id
_entity.type
_entity.pdbx_description
1 polymer ?
#
loop_
_entity_poly.entity_id
_entity_poly.type
_entity_poly.pdbx_seq_one_letter_code
_entity_poly.pdbx_strand_id
1 'polypeptide(L)'
;MKFKVILSALLLSTTMAYGQTDPTIMTINGQPVSRSEFEYSYNKNNAEGVIDKKSVDEYVDLFINYKLKVQAALDAHLDTLSSFKKEFLSYRNQQVRPTFITDADVEAEGHKLYREAQQQVEANGGMWNCAHILIGLYQNADKEAAEAAKQLADSLYNALRGGADFAELAKKYSTDVNSAMNGGQLLHLQKGQTVPEFEKALFALKPGEISAPVLSPFGYHIIKMGGRESFPTYETLRPEIMQYIEMQGLREQIIDQKLDSIVESEGKTVTQDQLLDRKLASLEEKDASMKNLIREYHDGLLMIEMSNREVWDKAAKDEKALEAYFRKHKKQYKWTEPRFKGIAYHVKTKEDVEAVKACVRDVPFNQWAEKLRDKFNADNTIRIRVEKGIFRKGDNALVDRDVFGAKTTVKPVNGYPIDAVFGKKIKAPEGMEDVRDLVVSNYQEDLEKAWVEALRKKYKVVVDKKVLSTVNKH
;
A
#
# COMPACT_ATOMS: atom_id res chain seq x y z
N MET A 1 -2.58 -70.18 -11.83
CA MET A 1 -3.22 -69.14 -12.69
C MET A 1 -4.73 -69.20 -12.53
N LYS A 2 -5.25 -68.37 -11.62
CA LYS A 2 -6.66 -67.99 -11.39
C LYS A 2 -6.67 -67.19 -10.07
N PHE A 3 -7.52 -66.16 -10.03
CA PHE A 3 -7.82 -65.22 -8.94
C PHE A 3 -7.77 -65.78 -7.51
N LYS A 4 -7.39 -64.94 -6.53
CA LYS A 4 -8.15 -64.71 -5.28
C LYS A 4 -7.77 -63.38 -4.61
N VAL A 5 -8.82 -62.68 -4.18
CA VAL A 5 -8.90 -61.45 -3.38
C VAL A 5 -8.32 -61.67 -1.98
N ILE A 6 -7.61 -60.68 -1.43
CA ILE A 6 -7.45 -60.52 0.03
C ILE A 6 -7.72 -59.07 0.43
N LEU A 7 -8.86 -58.95 1.11
CA LEU A 7 -9.36 -57.83 1.90
C LEU A 7 -8.38 -57.57 3.07
N SER A 8 -7.84 -56.37 3.19
CA SER A 8 -7.09 -55.94 4.38
C SER A 8 -7.94 -54.93 5.14
N ALA A 9 -8.47 -55.36 6.28
CA ALA A 9 -9.23 -54.55 7.21
C ALA A 9 -8.35 -53.41 7.76
N LEU A 10 -8.74 -52.16 7.51
CA LEU A 10 -8.22 -51.02 8.26
C LEU A 10 -8.73 -51.10 9.70
N LEU A 11 -7.84 -51.47 10.62
CA LEU A 11 -7.99 -51.18 12.03
C LEU A 11 -8.01 -49.66 12.20
N LEU A 12 -9.19 -49.11 12.50
CA LEU A 12 -9.36 -47.80 13.12
C LEU A 12 -8.61 -47.81 14.46
N SER A 13 -7.35 -47.39 14.43
CA SER A 13 -6.66 -46.91 15.61
C SER A 13 -7.21 -45.52 15.87
N THR A 14 -8.25 -45.46 16.71
CA THR A 14 -8.63 -44.23 17.39
C THR A 14 -7.47 -43.85 18.31
N THR A 15 -6.51 -43.09 17.79
CA THR A 15 -5.67 -42.26 18.65
C THR A 15 -6.59 -41.25 19.29
N MET A 16 -7.02 -41.53 20.52
CA MET A 16 -7.50 -40.48 21.42
C MET A 16 -6.36 -39.48 21.54
N ALA A 17 -6.44 -38.39 20.79
CA ALA A 17 -5.64 -37.21 21.05
C ALA A 17 -6.03 -36.74 22.45
N TYR A 18 -5.21 -37.05 23.45
CA TYR A 18 -5.26 -36.34 24.72
C TYR A 18 -4.95 -34.88 24.37
N GLY A 19 -5.98 -34.04 24.34
CA GLY A 19 -5.80 -32.60 24.18
C GLY A 19 -4.87 -32.13 25.28
N GLN A 20 -3.64 -31.78 24.91
CA GLN A 20 -2.70 -31.17 25.84
C GLN A 20 -3.29 -29.83 26.23
N THR A 21 -3.78 -29.73 27.46
CA THR A 21 -4.35 -28.49 27.99
C THR A 21 -3.25 -27.42 27.99
N ASP A 22 -3.49 -26.29 27.34
CA ASP A 22 -2.55 -25.16 27.30
C ASP A 22 -2.42 -24.57 28.71
N PRO A 23 -1.28 -24.77 29.41
CA PRO A 23 -1.16 -24.45 30.82
C PRO A 23 -1.03 -22.93 31.03
N THR A 24 -1.53 -22.43 32.15
CA THR A 24 -1.32 -21.04 32.56
C THR A 24 0.15 -20.83 32.93
N ILE A 25 0.86 -19.96 32.21
CA ILE A 25 2.27 -19.63 32.48
C ILE A 25 2.40 -18.51 33.51
N MET A 26 1.45 -17.58 33.52
CA MET A 26 1.40 -16.50 34.51
C MET A 26 -0.02 -15.98 34.68
N THR A 27 -0.23 -15.20 35.73
CA THR A 27 -1.46 -14.43 35.94
C THR A 27 -1.15 -12.95 36.09
N ILE A 28 -1.98 -12.10 35.49
CA ILE A 28 -1.90 -10.64 35.58
C ILE A 28 -3.20 -10.18 36.25
N ASN A 29 -3.10 -9.67 37.47
CA ASN A 29 -4.25 -9.32 38.29
C ASN A 29 -5.30 -10.45 38.43
N GLY A 30 -4.83 -11.70 38.51
CA GLY A 30 -5.67 -12.89 38.56
C GLY A 30 -6.17 -13.40 37.21
N GLN A 31 -5.98 -12.65 36.11
CA GLN A 31 -6.33 -13.10 34.76
C GLN A 31 -5.25 -14.05 34.22
N PRO A 32 -5.61 -15.24 33.72
CA PRO A 32 -4.64 -16.21 33.23
C PRO A 32 -4.06 -15.80 31.87
N VAL A 33 -2.75 -15.97 31.75
CA VAL A 33 -2.01 -15.95 30.47
C VAL A 33 -1.56 -17.38 30.21
N SER A 34 -1.86 -17.88 29.02
CA SER A 34 -1.49 -19.25 28.65
C SER A 34 -0.05 -19.34 28.15
N ARG A 35 0.54 -20.54 28.21
CA ARG A 35 1.90 -20.77 27.71
C ARG A 35 1.97 -20.49 26.21
N SER A 36 0.98 -20.93 25.44
CA SER A 36 0.98 -20.70 23.99
C SER A 36 0.93 -19.22 23.61
N GLU A 37 0.23 -18.37 24.37
CA GLU A 37 0.24 -16.91 24.17
C GLU A 37 1.64 -16.32 24.37
N PHE A 38 2.30 -16.70 25.47
CA PHE A 38 3.66 -16.25 25.76
C PHE A 38 4.66 -16.76 24.71
N GLU A 39 4.59 -18.04 24.36
CA GLU A 39 5.45 -18.68 23.33
C GLU A 39 5.29 -18.00 21.97
N TYR A 40 4.04 -17.72 21.56
CA TYR A 40 3.76 -17.00 20.32
C TYR A 40 4.44 -15.63 20.30
N SER A 41 4.25 -14.84 21.34
CA SER A 41 4.85 -13.50 21.46
C SER A 41 6.38 -13.56 21.51
N TYR A 42 6.93 -14.50 22.29
CA TYR A 42 8.37 -14.71 22.41
C TYR A 42 9.01 -15.10 21.09
N ASN A 43 8.43 -16.08 20.37
CA ASN A 43 8.98 -16.58 19.12
C ASN A 43 8.92 -15.53 18.00
N LYS A 44 7.83 -14.76 17.93
CA LYS A 44 7.70 -13.65 16.98
C LYS A 44 8.78 -12.58 17.20
N ASN A 45 9.07 -12.24 18.45
CA ASN A 45 10.10 -11.26 18.81
C ASN A 45 11.54 -11.82 18.75
N ASN A 46 11.71 -13.12 18.49
CA ASN A 46 13.00 -13.80 18.37
C ASN A 46 13.16 -14.55 17.04
N ALA A 47 12.37 -14.17 16.04
CA ALA A 47 12.38 -14.77 14.71
C ALA A 47 13.74 -14.64 14.00
N GLU A 48 13.89 -15.32 12.88
CA GLU A 48 15.07 -15.18 12.02
C GLU A 48 15.23 -13.71 11.56
N GLY A 49 16.45 -13.18 11.62
CA GLY A 49 16.75 -11.77 11.30
C GLY A 49 16.71 -10.79 12.48
N VAL A 50 16.17 -11.18 13.65
CA VAL A 50 16.25 -10.34 14.86
C VAL A 50 17.68 -10.36 15.41
N ILE A 51 18.30 -9.18 15.56
CA ILE A 51 19.69 -9.02 16.02
C ILE A 51 19.81 -9.16 17.55
N ASP A 52 18.92 -8.52 18.31
CA ASP A 52 18.94 -8.52 19.78
C ASP A 52 17.95 -9.54 20.34
N LYS A 53 18.25 -10.84 20.12
CA LYS A 53 17.42 -11.93 20.63
C LYS A 53 17.50 -12.02 22.15
N LYS A 54 16.34 -12.08 22.80
CA LYS A 54 16.21 -12.26 24.24
C LYS A 54 16.06 -13.73 24.57
N SER A 55 16.72 -14.18 25.63
CA SER A 55 16.39 -15.45 26.27
C SER A 55 14.96 -15.41 26.82
N VAL A 56 14.40 -16.60 27.10
CA VAL A 56 13.07 -16.72 27.72
C VAL A 56 13.00 -15.88 29.00
N ASP A 57 14.00 -16.00 29.88
CA ASP A 57 14.04 -15.29 31.17
C ASP A 57 14.10 -13.77 31.00
N GLU A 58 14.86 -13.25 30.03
CA GLU A 58 14.91 -11.82 29.72
C GLU A 58 13.59 -11.30 29.15
N TYR A 59 12.85 -12.14 28.42
CA TYR A 59 11.58 -11.76 27.81
C TYR A 59 10.41 -11.72 28.80
N VAL A 60 10.48 -12.50 29.90
CA VAL A 60 9.39 -12.56 30.90
C VAL A 60 9.01 -11.18 31.40
N ASP A 61 9.98 -10.36 31.80
CA ASP A 61 9.69 -9.04 32.37
C ASP A 61 9.14 -8.06 31.32
N LEU A 62 9.58 -8.16 30.07
CA LEU A 62 9.06 -7.37 28.95
C LEU A 62 7.59 -7.71 28.70
N PHE A 63 7.28 -9.01 28.66
CA PHE A 63 5.92 -9.49 28.45
C PHE A 63 5.00 -9.12 29.62
N ILE A 64 5.47 -9.23 30.88
CA ILE A 64 4.72 -8.77 32.05
C ILE A 64 4.42 -7.27 31.95
N ASN A 65 5.41 -6.45 31.61
CA ASN A 65 5.20 -5.00 31.46
C ASN A 65 4.16 -4.70 30.38
N TYR A 66 4.22 -5.39 29.24
CA TYR A 66 3.22 -5.30 28.19
C TYR A 66 1.81 -5.63 28.73
N LYS A 67 1.62 -6.79 29.37
CA LYS A 67 0.32 -7.20 29.89
C LYS A 67 -0.20 -6.31 31.02
N LEU A 68 0.68 -5.70 31.82
CA LEU A 68 0.30 -4.73 32.84
C LEU A 68 -0.31 -3.46 32.22
N LYS A 69 0.25 -2.97 31.11
CA LYS A 69 -0.32 -1.83 30.38
C LYS A 69 -1.68 -2.17 29.77
N VAL A 70 -1.81 -3.38 29.21
CA VAL A 70 -3.09 -3.91 28.71
C VAL A 70 -4.12 -3.96 29.83
N GLN A 71 -3.76 -4.49 31.01
CA GLN A 71 -4.66 -4.52 32.16
C GLN A 71 -5.09 -3.11 32.60
N ALA A 72 -4.17 -2.14 32.57
CA ALA A 72 -4.50 -0.75 32.87
C ALA A 72 -5.49 -0.14 31.85
N ALA A 73 -5.33 -0.48 30.58
CA ALA A 73 -6.25 -0.08 29.51
C ALA A 73 -7.66 -0.67 29.71
N LEU A 74 -7.74 -1.96 30.07
CA LEU A 74 -9.00 -2.65 30.35
C LEU A 74 -9.72 -2.08 31.58
N ASP A 75 -8.98 -1.81 32.67
CA ASP A 75 -9.53 -1.14 33.86
C ASP A 75 -10.07 0.26 33.54
N ALA A 76 -9.49 0.93 32.54
CA ALA A 76 -9.94 2.24 32.04
C ALA A 76 -11.02 2.13 30.94
N HIS A 77 -11.52 0.93 30.65
CA HIS A 77 -12.54 0.63 29.65
C HIS A 77 -12.19 1.13 28.23
N LEU A 78 -10.90 1.15 27.88
CA LEU A 78 -10.45 1.63 26.57
C LEU A 78 -10.92 0.72 25.41
N ASP A 79 -11.14 -0.55 25.72
CA ASP A 79 -11.74 -1.56 24.83
C ASP A 79 -13.20 -1.25 24.48
N THR A 80 -13.89 -0.43 25.27
CA THR A 80 -15.29 -0.07 25.03
C THR A 80 -15.46 1.09 24.05
N LEU A 81 -14.38 1.85 23.78
CA LEU A 81 -14.39 3.02 22.93
C LEU A 81 -14.78 2.66 21.50
N SER A 82 -15.60 3.50 20.87
CA SER A 82 -16.02 3.30 19.47
C SER A 82 -14.84 3.30 18.50
N SER A 83 -13.82 4.12 18.74
CA SER A 83 -12.59 4.14 17.95
C SER A 83 -11.83 2.81 18.05
N PHE A 84 -11.64 2.30 19.27
CA PHE A 84 -11.01 1.01 19.50
C PHE A 84 -11.78 -0.12 18.82
N LYS A 85 -13.09 -0.21 19.06
CA LYS A 85 -13.94 -1.25 18.46
C LYS A 85 -13.87 -1.21 16.95
N LYS A 86 -13.98 -0.02 16.34
CA LYS A 86 -13.90 0.11 14.89
C LYS A 86 -12.58 -0.41 14.34
N GLU A 87 -11.46 -0.02 14.96
CA GLU A 87 -10.11 -0.44 14.54
C GLU A 87 -9.91 -1.94 14.72
N PHE A 88 -10.27 -2.48 15.90
CA PHE A 88 -10.16 -3.90 16.20
C PHE A 88 -11.03 -4.75 15.27
N LEU A 89 -12.29 -4.37 15.07
CA LEU A 89 -13.21 -5.09 14.18
C LEU A 89 -12.76 -5.01 12.73
N SER A 90 -12.15 -3.89 12.29
CA SER A 90 -11.57 -3.79 10.95
C SER A 90 -10.50 -4.87 10.73
N TYR A 91 -9.56 -5.00 11.66
CA TYR A 91 -8.51 -6.01 11.57
C TYR A 91 -9.05 -7.44 11.69
N ARG A 92 -9.95 -7.69 12.66
CA ARG A 92 -10.67 -8.97 12.79
C ARG A 92 -11.31 -9.36 11.46
N ASN A 93 -12.04 -8.44 10.85
CA ASN A 93 -12.76 -8.67 9.61
C ASN A 93 -11.81 -8.98 8.46
N GLN A 94 -10.65 -8.33 8.38
CA GLN A 94 -9.62 -8.64 7.39
C GLN A 94 -9.14 -10.09 7.45
N GLN A 95 -9.02 -10.67 8.66
CA GLN A 95 -8.62 -12.07 8.84
C GLN A 95 -9.77 -13.05 8.58
N VAL A 96 -11.00 -12.67 8.95
CA VAL A 96 -12.14 -13.58 9.02
C VAL A 96 -12.95 -13.60 7.74
N ARG A 97 -13.23 -12.45 7.13
CA ARG A 97 -14.12 -12.32 5.95
C ARG A 97 -13.70 -13.20 4.77
N PRO A 98 -12.41 -13.26 4.36
CA PRO A 98 -12.01 -14.10 3.23
C PRO A 98 -12.31 -15.59 3.42
N THR A 99 -12.45 -16.05 4.66
CA THR A 99 -12.69 -17.46 5.00
C THR A 99 -14.15 -17.92 4.82
N PHE A 100 -15.04 -17.01 4.41
CA PHE A 100 -16.45 -17.30 4.09
C PHE A 100 -16.67 -17.79 2.66
N ILE A 101 -15.72 -17.51 1.77
CA ILE A 101 -15.78 -17.90 0.37
C ILE A 101 -14.63 -18.85 0.04
N THR A 102 -14.77 -19.54 -1.07
CA THR A 102 -13.78 -20.44 -1.65
C THR A 102 -13.36 -19.93 -3.01
N ASP A 103 -12.27 -20.47 -3.56
CA ASP A 103 -11.88 -20.18 -4.94
C ASP A 103 -13.00 -20.52 -5.94
N ALA A 104 -13.81 -21.54 -5.65
CA ALA A 104 -14.95 -21.89 -6.49
C ALA A 104 -16.05 -20.80 -6.51
N ASP A 105 -16.28 -20.10 -5.40
CA ASP A 105 -17.23 -18.97 -5.39
C ASP A 105 -16.70 -17.82 -6.28
N VAL A 106 -15.38 -17.60 -6.29
CA VAL A 106 -14.74 -16.57 -7.13
C VAL A 106 -14.73 -16.97 -8.60
N GLU A 107 -14.43 -18.24 -8.91
CA GLU A 107 -14.53 -18.79 -10.27
C GLU A 107 -15.95 -18.71 -10.81
N ALA A 108 -16.97 -18.93 -9.97
CA ALA A 108 -18.36 -18.79 -10.39
C ALA A 108 -18.69 -17.36 -10.83
N GLU A 109 -18.19 -16.35 -10.12
CA GLU A 109 -18.33 -14.95 -10.53
C GLU A 109 -17.52 -14.66 -11.79
N GLY A 110 -16.30 -15.20 -11.91
CA GLY A 110 -15.49 -15.09 -13.12
C GLY A 110 -16.21 -15.63 -14.36
N HIS A 111 -16.80 -16.82 -14.25
CA HIS A 111 -17.61 -17.40 -15.32
C HIS A 111 -18.88 -16.60 -15.62
N LYS A 112 -19.48 -15.95 -14.62
CA LYS A 112 -20.62 -15.04 -14.83
C LYS A 112 -20.21 -13.81 -15.64
N LEU A 113 -19.15 -13.11 -15.22
CA LEU A 113 -18.59 -11.97 -15.95
C LEU A 113 -18.21 -12.33 -17.39
N TYR A 114 -17.60 -13.50 -17.58
CA TYR A 114 -17.29 -14.04 -18.90
C TYR A 114 -18.55 -14.20 -19.77
N ARG A 115 -19.59 -14.85 -19.26
CA ARG A 115 -20.84 -15.06 -20.00
C ARG A 115 -21.53 -13.73 -20.33
N GLU A 116 -21.54 -12.80 -19.40
CA GLU A 116 -22.12 -11.46 -19.61
C GLU A 116 -21.37 -10.71 -20.72
N ALA A 117 -20.02 -10.72 -20.68
CA ALA A 117 -19.19 -10.12 -21.71
C ALA A 117 -19.42 -10.79 -23.08
N GLN A 118 -19.44 -12.12 -23.13
CA GLN A 118 -19.68 -12.87 -24.35
C GLN A 118 -21.06 -12.53 -24.94
N GLN A 119 -22.12 -12.57 -24.13
CA GLN A 119 -23.48 -12.25 -24.55
C GLN A 119 -23.58 -10.82 -25.08
N GLN A 120 -22.93 -9.86 -24.42
CA GLN A 120 -22.92 -8.47 -24.86
C GLN A 120 -22.23 -8.31 -26.22
N VAL A 121 -21.10 -9.00 -26.44
CA VAL A 121 -20.40 -8.99 -27.73
C VAL A 121 -21.22 -9.65 -28.83
N GLU A 122 -21.85 -10.80 -28.53
CA GLU A 122 -22.72 -11.51 -29.47
C GLU A 122 -23.95 -10.68 -29.85
N ALA A 123 -24.58 -10.03 -28.87
CA ALA A 123 -25.71 -9.11 -29.08
C ALA A 123 -25.31 -7.91 -29.96
N ASN A 124 -24.06 -7.47 -29.90
CA ASN A 124 -23.50 -6.39 -30.73
C ASN A 124 -22.99 -6.85 -32.10
N GLY A 125 -23.32 -8.06 -32.53
CA GLY A 125 -22.98 -8.56 -33.86
C GLY A 125 -21.70 -9.41 -33.91
N GLY A 126 -21.13 -9.75 -32.76
CA GLY A 126 -19.95 -10.60 -32.62
C GLY A 126 -18.64 -9.90 -32.93
N MET A 127 -17.55 -10.67 -32.86
CA MET A 127 -16.22 -10.20 -33.25
C MET A 127 -15.88 -10.64 -34.66
N TRP A 128 -15.07 -9.81 -35.31
CA TRP A 128 -14.67 -9.98 -36.69
C TRP A 128 -13.16 -9.85 -36.79
N ASN A 129 -12.56 -10.77 -37.53
CA ASN A 129 -11.17 -10.64 -37.95
C ASN A 129 -11.17 -10.05 -39.37
N CYS A 130 -10.47 -8.95 -39.55
CA CYS A 130 -10.25 -8.35 -40.86
C CYS A 130 -8.83 -7.82 -40.97
N ALA A 131 -8.43 -7.46 -42.18
CA ALA A 131 -7.21 -6.70 -42.40
C ALA A 131 -7.50 -5.51 -43.30
N HIS A 132 -6.72 -4.44 -43.21
CA HIS A 132 -6.86 -3.30 -44.10
C HIS A 132 -5.53 -2.71 -44.56
N ILE A 133 -5.58 -2.04 -45.70
CA ILE A 133 -4.54 -1.14 -46.19
C ILE A 133 -5.16 0.25 -46.23
N LEU A 134 -4.63 1.17 -45.43
CA LEU A 134 -5.06 2.57 -45.42
C LEU A 134 -4.10 3.43 -46.22
N ILE A 135 -4.56 4.02 -47.32
CA ILE A 135 -3.86 5.09 -48.01
C ILE A 135 -4.35 6.42 -47.45
N GLY A 136 -3.55 6.98 -46.55
CA GLY A 136 -3.90 8.16 -45.76
C GLY A 136 -4.09 9.39 -46.64
N LEU A 137 -5.19 10.12 -46.42
CA LEU A 137 -5.48 11.38 -47.09
C LEU A 137 -6.00 12.38 -46.07
N TYR A 138 -5.31 13.52 -45.94
CA TYR A 138 -5.79 14.61 -45.10
C TYR A 138 -7.02 15.28 -45.72
N GLN A 139 -7.96 15.72 -44.89
CA GLN A 139 -9.20 16.35 -45.37
C GLN A 139 -8.98 17.66 -46.13
N ASN A 140 -7.84 18.33 -45.89
CA ASN A 140 -7.43 19.54 -46.60
C ASN A 140 -6.45 19.27 -47.75
N ALA A 141 -6.27 18.01 -48.14
CA ALA A 141 -5.40 17.65 -49.26
C ALA A 141 -5.87 18.34 -50.54
N ASP A 142 -4.90 18.79 -51.34
CA ASP A 142 -5.20 19.37 -52.65
C ASP A 142 -5.63 18.28 -53.65
N LYS A 143 -6.06 18.71 -54.82
CA LYS A 143 -6.56 17.81 -55.87
C LYS A 143 -5.49 16.83 -56.35
N GLU A 144 -4.22 17.22 -56.32
CA GLU A 144 -3.12 16.38 -56.79
C GLU A 144 -2.86 15.24 -55.80
N ALA A 145 -2.79 15.56 -54.50
CA ALA A 145 -2.66 14.57 -53.44
C ALA A 145 -3.86 13.62 -53.38
N ALA A 146 -5.08 14.14 -53.56
CA ALA A 146 -6.29 13.31 -53.60
C ALA A 146 -6.30 12.33 -54.80
N GLU A 147 -5.92 12.80 -55.98
CA GLU A 147 -5.83 11.96 -57.18
C GLU A 147 -4.71 10.92 -57.04
N ALA A 148 -3.55 11.29 -56.50
CA ALA A 148 -2.45 10.37 -56.25
C ALA A 148 -2.82 9.26 -55.26
N ALA A 149 -3.50 9.61 -54.16
CA ALA A 149 -3.98 8.63 -53.17
C ALA A 149 -4.99 7.65 -53.79
N LYS A 150 -5.91 8.16 -54.62
CA LYS A 150 -6.87 7.34 -55.35
C LYS A 150 -6.18 6.39 -56.34
N GLN A 151 -5.25 6.90 -57.16
CA GLN A 151 -4.50 6.09 -58.12
C GLN A 151 -3.66 5.01 -57.44
N LEU A 152 -3.06 5.31 -56.29
CA LEU A 152 -2.34 4.33 -55.49
C LEU A 152 -3.29 3.25 -54.95
N ALA A 153 -4.43 3.64 -54.38
CA ALA A 153 -5.42 2.68 -53.90
C ALA A 153 -5.95 1.78 -55.03
N ASP A 154 -6.27 2.34 -56.20
CA ASP A 154 -6.72 1.59 -57.37
C ASP A 154 -5.63 0.62 -57.87
N SER A 155 -4.37 1.05 -57.86
CA SER A 155 -3.23 0.23 -58.28
C SER A 155 -2.99 -0.95 -57.34
N LEU A 156 -3.04 -0.70 -56.02
CA LEU A 156 -2.91 -1.75 -55.01
C LEU A 156 -4.08 -2.74 -55.08
N TYR A 157 -5.30 -2.27 -55.27
CA TYR A 157 -6.47 -3.14 -55.46
C TYR A 157 -6.31 -4.06 -56.69
N ASN A 158 -5.83 -3.52 -57.81
CA ASN A 158 -5.59 -4.33 -59.01
C ASN A 158 -4.45 -5.35 -58.81
N ALA A 159 -3.38 -4.98 -58.11
CA ALA A 159 -2.31 -5.90 -57.76
C ALA A 159 -2.82 -7.05 -56.87
N LEU A 160 -3.67 -6.73 -55.87
CA LEU A 160 -4.31 -7.72 -55.01
C LEU A 160 -5.23 -8.66 -55.79
N ARG A 161 -6.04 -8.14 -56.73
CA ARG A 161 -6.84 -8.98 -57.64
C ARG A 161 -5.99 -9.86 -58.55
N GLY A 162 -4.77 -9.43 -58.86
CA GLY A 162 -3.76 -10.20 -59.59
C GLY A 162 -3.02 -11.25 -58.76
N GLY A 163 -3.35 -11.40 -57.46
CA GLY A 163 -2.76 -12.41 -56.57
C GLY A 163 -1.57 -11.93 -55.73
N ALA A 164 -1.32 -10.62 -55.64
CA ALA A 164 -0.31 -10.08 -54.72
C ALA A 164 -0.68 -10.37 -53.25
N ASP A 165 0.33 -10.55 -52.39
CA ASP A 165 0.10 -10.80 -50.97
C ASP A 165 -0.40 -9.54 -50.24
N PHE A 166 -1.51 -9.70 -49.51
CA PHE A 166 -2.15 -8.59 -48.82
C PHE A 166 -1.30 -8.05 -47.67
N ALA A 167 -0.67 -8.93 -46.89
CA ALA A 167 0.09 -8.53 -45.72
C ALA A 167 1.39 -7.80 -46.12
N GLU A 168 2.04 -8.21 -47.22
CA GLU A 168 3.19 -7.52 -47.78
C GLU A 168 2.83 -6.12 -48.28
N LEU A 169 1.73 -5.98 -49.01
CA LEU A 169 1.27 -4.67 -49.48
C LEU A 169 0.82 -3.78 -48.30
N ALA A 170 0.16 -4.34 -47.28
CA ALA A 170 -0.19 -3.62 -46.06
C ALA A 170 1.05 -3.09 -45.34
N LYS A 171 2.06 -3.94 -45.11
CA LYS A 171 3.34 -3.55 -44.47
C LYS A 171 4.05 -2.45 -45.25
N LYS A 172 3.98 -2.49 -46.57
CA LYS A 172 4.74 -1.58 -47.44
C LYS A 172 4.04 -0.24 -47.69
N TYR A 173 2.71 -0.23 -47.78
CA TYR A 173 1.96 0.93 -48.28
C TYR A 173 0.88 1.46 -47.34
N SER A 174 0.49 0.72 -46.30
CA SER A 174 -0.50 1.22 -45.36
C SER A 174 0.10 2.32 -44.48
N THR A 175 -0.65 3.40 -44.34
CA THR A 175 -0.34 4.55 -43.48
C THR A 175 -0.87 4.37 -42.06
N ASP A 176 -1.71 3.35 -41.81
CA ASP A 176 -2.02 2.91 -40.45
C ASP A 176 -0.87 2.03 -39.93
N VAL A 177 0.12 2.68 -39.31
CA VAL A 177 1.35 2.04 -38.85
C VAL A 177 1.10 0.87 -37.88
N ASN A 178 0.07 0.97 -37.04
CA ASN A 178 -0.21 -0.03 -36.00
C ASN A 178 -0.64 -1.37 -36.60
N SER A 179 -1.56 -1.36 -37.55
CA SER A 179 -2.00 -2.59 -38.23
C SER A 179 -1.02 -3.01 -39.32
N ALA A 180 -0.37 -2.06 -40.01
CA ALA A 180 0.57 -2.32 -41.10
C ALA A 180 1.67 -3.30 -40.70
N MET A 181 2.28 -3.11 -39.53
CA MET A 181 3.35 -3.99 -39.01
C MET A 181 2.91 -5.46 -38.93
N ASN A 182 1.63 -5.69 -38.66
CA ASN A 182 1.02 -7.02 -38.56
C ASN A 182 0.27 -7.43 -39.84
N GLY A 183 0.68 -6.88 -41.00
CA GLY A 183 0.05 -7.23 -42.29
C GLY A 183 -1.35 -6.64 -42.47
N GLY A 184 -1.64 -5.52 -41.79
CA GLY A 184 -2.92 -4.83 -41.83
C GLY A 184 -3.97 -5.41 -40.89
N GLN A 185 -3.65 -6.41 -40.07
CA GLN A 185 -4.64 -7.13 -39.25
C GLN A 185 -5.28 -6.26 -38.18
N LEU A 186 -6.60 -6.38 -38.07
CA LEU A 186 -7.47 -5.83 -37.04
C LEU A 186 -8.23 -7.01 -36.41
N LEU A 187 -7.70 -7.51 -35.29
CA LEU A 187 -8.28 -8.63 -34.53
C LEU A 187 -9.37 -8.13 -33.58
N HIS A 188 -10.32 -9.01 -33.24
CA HIS A 188 -11.37 -8.76 -32.25
C HIS A 188 -12.25 -7.54 -32.57
N LEU A 189 -12.39 -7.19 -33.85
CA LEU A 189 -13.12 -6.01 -34.26
C LEU A 189 -14.60 -6.19 -33.96
N GLN A 190 -15.16 -5.28 -33.16
CA GLN A 190 -16.58 -5.22 -32.86
C GLN A 190 -17.24 -4.08 -33.63
N LYS A 191 -18.56 -4.21 -33.81
CA LYS A 191 -19.38 -3.18 -34.44
C LYS A 191 -19.22 -1.83 -33.72
N GLY A 192 -19.11 -0.74 -34.48
CA GLY A 192 -18.96 0.62 -33.97
C GLY A 192 -17.53 1.03 -33.64
N GLN A 193 -16.54 0.14 -33.83
CA GLN A 193 -15.12 0.47 -33.63
C GLN A 193 -14.42 1.03 -34.88
N THR A 194 -15.12 1.09 -36.02
CA THR A 194 -14.61 1.69 -37.26
C THR A 194 -15.58 2.75 -37.80
N VAL A 195 -15.13 3.53 -38.79
CA VAL A 195 -15.99 4.50 -39.47
C VAL A 195 -17.10 3.81 -40.27
N PRO A 196 -18.29 4.43 -40.43
CA PRO A 196 -19.42 3.80 -41.08
C PRO A 196 -19.14 3.29 -42.50
N GLU A 197 -18.29 3.99 -43.27
CA GLU A 197 -17.92 3.59 -44.63
C GLU A 197 -17.13 2.28 -44.64
N PHE A 198 -16.18 2.15 -43.69
CA PHE A 198 -15.39 0.94 -43.50
C PHE A 198 -16.30 -0.22 -43.09
N GLU A 199 -17.12 -0.01 -42.07
CA GLU A 199 -18.00 -1.04 -41.52
C GLU A 199 -19.00 -1.55 -42.58
N LYS A 200 -19.61 -0.63 -43.34
CA LYS A 200 -20.52 -0.95 -44.44
C LYS A 200 -19.85 -1.80 -45.51
N ALA A 201 -18.60 -1.48 -45.86
CA ALA A 201 -17.85 -2.22 -46.85
C ALA A 201 -17.41 -3.59 -46.32
N LEU A 202 -16.92 -3.68 -45.08
CA LEU A 202 -16.52 -4.92 -44.43
C LEU A 202 -17.67 -5.93 -44.39
N PHE A 203 -18.86 -5.52 -43.95
CA PHE A 203 -20.00 -6.44 -43.83
C PHE A 203 -20.69 -6.80 -45.16
N ALA A 204 -20.30 -6.17 -46.27
CA ALA A 204 -20.72 -6.58 -47.61
C ALA A 204 -19.86 -7.71 -48.19
N LEU A 205 -18.68 -7.98 -47.60
CA LEU A 205 -17.73 -8.99 -48.06
C LEU A 205 -18.02 -10.37 -47.47
N LYS A 206 -17.73 -11.42 -48.23
CA LYS A 206 -17.63 -12.79 -47.70
C LYS A 206 -16.22 -13.04 -47.13
N PRO A 207 -16.06 -14.02 -46.21
CA PRO A 207 -14.74 -14.44 -45.74
C PRO A 207 -13.77 -14.73 -46.89
N GLY A 208 -12.58 -14.12 -46.83
CA GLY A 208 -11.53 -14.19 -47.84
C GLY A 208 -11.59 -13.09 -48.92
N GLU A 209 -12.70 -12.38 -49.07
CA GLU A 209 -12.86 -11.33 -50.09
C GLU A 209 -12.19 -10.01 -49.69
N ILE A 210 -11.88 -9.20 -50.70
CA ILE A 210 -11.34 -7.85 -50.56
C ILE A 210 -12.29 -6.80 -51.14
N SER A 211 -12.41 -5.64 -50.48
CA SER A 211 -13.20 -4.51 -50.98
C SER A 211 -12.50 -3.80 -52.13
N ALA A 212 -13.27 -3.16 -53.01
CA ALA A 212 -12.75 -2.04 -53.78
C ALA A 212 -12.29 -0.91 -52.83
N PRO A 213 -11.46 0.05 -53.28
CA PRO A 213 -11.06 1.19 -52.46
C PRO A 213 -12.26 1.95 -51.88
N VAL A 214 -12.33 2.04 -50.56
CA VAL A 214 -13.40 2.69 -49.81
C VAL A 214 -12.89 4.03 -49.29
N LEU A 215 -13.45 5.14 -49.77
CA LEU A 215 -13.10 6.47 -49.26
C LEU A 215 -13.77 6.69 -47.89
N SER A 216 -12.99 7.16 -46.93
CA SER A 216 -13.46 7.63 -45.62
C SER A 216 -12.73 8.92 -45.23
N PRO A 217 -13.07 9.55 -44.09
CA PRO A 217 -12.38 10.75 -43.59
C PRO A 217 -10.86 10.60 -43.38
N PHE A 218 -10.35 9.36 -43.36
CA PHE A 218 -8.93 9.04 -43.20
C PHE A 218 -8.21 8.75 -44.53
N GLY A 219 -8.93 8.71 -45.64
CA GLY A 219 -8.41 8.33 -46.96
C GLY A 219 -9.02 7.03 -47.49
N TYR A 220 -8.27 6.31 -48.31
CA TYR A 220 -8.77 5.11 -48.99
C TYR A 220 -8.41 3.83 -48.24
N HIS A 221 -9.42 3.02 -47.95
CA HIS A 221 -9.28 1.72 -47.31
C HIS A 221 -9.46 0.61 -48.34
N ILE A 222 -8.54 -0.35 -48.38
CA ILE A 222 -8.77 -1.65 -49.01
C ILE A 222 -8.89 -2.66 -47.88
N ILE A 223 -10.05 -3.31 -47.77
CA ILE A 223 -10.43 -4.12 -46.62
C ILE A 223 -10.46 -5.58 -47.05
N LYS A 224 -9.83 -6.48 -46.29
CA LYS A 224 -9.91 -7.93 -46.45
C LYS A 224 -10.72 -8.52 -45.31
N MET A 225 -11.78 -9.24 -45.65
CA MET A 225 -12.62 -9.93 -44.69
C MET A 225 -11.96 -11.25 -44.28
N GLY A 226 -11.62 -11.43 -43.01
CA GLY A 226 -11.16 -12.71 -42.47
C GLY A 226 -12.34 -13.61 -42.09
N GLY A 227 -13.37 -13.03 -41.47
CA GLY A 227 -14.60 -13.70 -41.08
C GLY A 227 -15.00 -13.40 -39.64
N ARG A 228 -16.02 -14.13 -39.14
CA ARG A 228 -16.37 -14.08 -37.72
C ARG A 228 -15.28 -14.74 -36.89
N GLU A 229 -15.02 -14.13 -35.75
CA GLU A 229 -14.12 -14.63 -34.73
C GLU A 229 -14.94 -15.11 -33.52
N SER A 230 -14.54 -16.25 -32.94
CA SER A 230 -15.11 -16.74 -31.70
C SER A 230 -14.68 -15.85 -30.53
N PHE A 231 -15.55 -15.70 -29.53
CA PHE A 231 -15.13 -15.06 -28.29
C PHE A 231 -13.99 -15.87 -27.64
N PRO A 232 -12.89 -15.23 -27.17
CA PRO A 232 -11.81 -15.93 -26.47
C PRO A 232 -12.38 -16.82 -25.38
N THR A 233 -11.77 -17.97 -25.13
CA THR A 233 -12.31 -18.90 -24.11
C THR A 233 -12.11 -18.32 -22.71
N TYR A 234 -12.87 -18.84 -21.75
CA TYR A 234 -12.71 -18.46 -20.35
C TYR A 234 -11.26 -18.64 -19.88
N GLU A 235 -10.62 -19.75 -20.24
CA GLU A 235 -9.24 -20.06 -19.84
C GLU A 235 -8.24 -19.00 -20.35
N THR A 236 -8.54 -18.39 -21.50
CA THR A 236 -7.71 -17.33 -22.09
C THR A 236 -7.88 -16.01 -21.34
N LEU A 237 -9.12 -15.67 -20.93
CA LEU A 237 -9.44 -14.42 -20.23
C LEU A 237 -9.40 -14.53 -18.70
N ARG A 238 -9.21 -15.75 -18.16
CA ARG A 238 -9.27 -16.00 -16.72
C ARG A 238 -8.29 -15.12 -15.94
N PRO A 239 -7.01 -14.95 -16.33
CA PRO A 239 -6.10 -14.08 -15.59
C PRO A 239 -6.61 -12.64 -15.49
N GLU A 240 -7.10 -12.06 -16.58
CA GLU A 240 -7.62 -10.70 -16.65
C GLU A 240 -8.93 -10.56 -15.86
N ILE A 241 -9.81 -11.56 -15.94
CA ILE A 241 -11.07 -11.60 -15.18
C ILE A 241 -10.78 -11.67 -13.67
N MET A 242 -9.83 -12.52 -13.24
CA MET A 242 -9.46 -12.62 -11.83
C MET A 242 -8.82 -11.32 -11.33
N GLN A 243 -7.94 -10.71 -12.14
CA GLN A 243 -7.38 -9.41 -11.82
C GLN A 243 -8.46 -8.33 -11.72
N TYR A 244 -9.45 -8.34 -12.63
CA TYR A 244 -10.59 -7.42 -12.60
C TYR A 244 -11.42 -7.59 -11.33
N ILE A 245 -11.70 -8.83 -10.89
CA ILE A 245 -12.39 -9.14 -9.63
C ILE A 245 -11.67 -8.50 -8.44
N GLU A 246 -10.35 -8.60 -8.37
CA GLU A 246 -9.57 -7.99 -7.27
C GLU A 246 -9.58 -6.46 -7.36
N MET A 247 -9.27 -5.91 -8.54
CA MET A 247 -9.14 -4.46 -8.72
C MET A 247 -10.45 -3.70 -8.51
N GLN A 248 -11.58 -4.30 -8.85
CA GLN A 248 -12.91 -3.70 -8.65
C GLN A 248 -13.51 -4.02 -7.27
N GLY A 249 -12.80 -4.76 -6.42
CA GLY A 249 -13.30 -5.16 -5.10
C GLY A 249 -14.50 -6.11 -5.16
N LEU A 250 -14.68 -6.84 -6.27
CA LEU A 250 -15.79 -7.78 -6.41
C LEU A 250 -15.65 -8.95 -5.44
N ARG A 251 -14.43 -9.31 -5.03
CA ARG A 251 -14.21 -10.33 -3.98
C ARG A 251 -14.96 -9.99 -2.70
N GLU A 252 -14.92 -8.73 -2.25
CA GLU A 252 -15.65 -8.29 -1.06
C GLU A 252 -17.17 -8.34 -1.29
N GLN A 253 -17.64 -8.01 -2.50
CA GLN A 253 -19.06 -8.12 -2.84
C GLN A 253 -19.54 -9.58 -2.82
N ILE A 254 -18.73 -10.52 -3.29
CA ILE A 254 -19.04 -11.97 -3.22
C ILE A 254 -19.14 -12.39 -1.75
N ILE A 255 -18.23 -11.92 -0.89
CA ILE A 255 -18.28 -12.19 0.56
C ILE A 255 -19.57 -11.61 1.18
N ASP A 256 -19.92 -10.37 0.86
CA ASP A 256 -21.12 -9.73 1.40
C ASP A 256 -22.39 -10.47 0.96
N GLN A 257 -22.50 -10.84 -0.31
CA GLN A 257 -23.60 -11.66 -0.82
C GLN A 257 -23.68 -13.03 -0.12
N LYS A 258 -22.53 -13.66 0.14
CA LYS A 258 -22.46 -14.93 0.88
C LYS A 258 -22.95 -14.75 2.32
N LEU A 259 -22.50 -13.71 3.00
CA LEU A 259 -22.91 -13.39 4.37
C LEU A 259 -24.42 -13.09 4.43
N ASP A 260 -24.94 -12.29 3.50
CA ASP A 260 -26.38 -11.99 3.42
C ASP A 260 -27.20 -13.25 3.18
N SER A 261 -26.76 -14.13 2.28
CA SER A 261 -27.42 -15.42 2.04
C SER A 261 -27.46 -16.30 3.31
N ILE A 262 -26.38 -16.32 4.10
CA ILE A 262 -26.35 -17.05 5.38
C ILE A 262 -27.34 -16.41 6.37
N VAL A 263 -27.32 -15.09 6.52
CA VAL A 263 -28.26 -14.35 7.40
C VAL A 263 -29.71 -14.64 7.03
N GLU A 264 -30.04 -14.65 5.74
CA GLU A 264 -31.37 -14.99 5.24
C GLU A 264 -31.75 -16.44 5.54
N SER A 265 -30.82 -17.39 5.34
CA SER A 265 -31.04 -18.81 5.64
C SER A 265 -31.27 -19.09 7.13
N GLU A 266 -30.67 -18.28 8.01
CA GLU A 266 -30.88 -18.31 9.47
C GLU A 266 -32.10 -17.46 9.93
N GLY A 267 -32.98 -17.09 8.99
CA GLY A 267 -34.23 -16.38 9.28
C GLY A 267 -34.05 -14.95 9.79
N LYS A 268 -32.91 -14.30 9.47
CA LYS A 268 -32.56 -12.93 9.91
C LYS A 268 -32.52 -12.77 11.43
N THR A 269 -32.33 -13.86 12.17
CA THR A 269 -32.19 -13.84 13.63
C THR A 269 -30.78 -13.45 14.09
N VAL A 270 -29.86 -13.31 13.13
CA VAL A 270 -28.43 -13.12 13.35
C VAL A 270 -27.93 -11.99 12.46
N THR A 271 -26.97 -11.23 12.95
CA THR A 271 -26.29 -10.17 12.18
C THR A 271 -25.04 -10.74 11.51
N GLN A 272 -24.53 -10.07 10.46
CA GLN A 272 -23.26 -10.43 9.84
C GLN A 272 -22.10 -10.41 10.87
N ASP A 273 -22.09 -9.43 11.78
CA ASP A 273 -21.07 -9.37 12.84
C ASP A 273 -21.09 -10.62 13.74
N GLN A 274 -22.28 -11.11 14.10
CA GLN A 274 -22.42 -12.35 14.87
C GLN A 274 -21.98 -13.59 14.08
N LEU A 275 -22.08 -13.59 12.75
CA LEU A 275 -21.53 -14.64 11.90
C LEU A 275 -19.99 -14.59 11.89
N LEU A 276 -19.42 -13.39 11.78
CA LEU A 276 -17.98 -13.18 11.84
C LEU A 276 -17.42 -13.63 13.20
N ASP A 277 -18.09 -13.30 14.31
CA ASP A 277 -17.70 -13.75 15.65
C ASP A 277 -17.72 -15.28 15.78
N ARG A 278 -18.79 -15.94 15.28
CA ARG A 278 -18.87 -17.41 15.26
C ARG A 278 -17.76 -18.03 14.41
N LYS A 279 -17.50 -17.45 13.24
CA LYS A 279 -16.45 -17.94 12.34
C LYS A 279 -15.09 -17.79 12.98
N LEU A 280 -14.80 -16.64 13.59
CA LEU A 280 -13.58 -16.42 14.34
C LEU A 280 -13.41 -17.47 15.43
N ALA A 281 -14.42 -17.68 16.28
CA ALA A 281 -14.35 -18.68 17.35
C ALA A 281 -14.05 -20.09 16.81
N SER A 282 -14.64 -20.46 15.67
CA SER A 282 -14.33 -21.74 15.00
C SER A 282 -12.91 -21.80 14.43
N LEU A 283 -12.35 -20.68 13.95
CA LEU A 283 -10.96 -20.61 13.48
C LEU A 283 -9.99 -20.71 14.66
N GLU A 284 -10.26 -20.01 15.76
CA GLU A 284 -9.43 -20.04 16.98
C GLU A 284 -9.40 -21.41 17.66
N GLU A 285 -10.48 -22.18 17.57
CA GLU A 285 -10.54 -23.56 18.06
C GLU A 285 -9.64 -24.50 17.25
N LYS A 286 -9.50 -24.24 15.94
CA LYS A 286 -8.72 -25.08 15.00
C LYS A 286 -7.26 -24.65 14.89
N ASP A 287 -6.97 -23.37 15.14
CA ASP A 287 -5.65 -22.79 15.02
C ASP A 287 -5.36 -21.85 16.19
N ALA A 288 -4.51 -22.31 17.11
CA ALA A 288 -4.04 -21.51 18.24
C ALA A 288 -3.27 -20.25 17.79
N SER A 289 -2.66 -20.26 16.60
CA SER A 289 -1.95 -19.10 16.04
C SER A 289 -2.93 -17.99 15.68
N MET A 290 -4.11 -18.32 15.13
CA MET A 290 -5.18 -17.35 14.86
C MET A 290 -5.64 -16.67 16.16
N LYS A 291 -5.87 -17.46 17.21
CA LYS A 291 -6.26 -16.95 18.53
C LYS A 291 -5.23 -15.98 19.10
N ASN A 292 -3.95 -16.34 19.02
CA ASN A 292 -2.87 -15.49 19.52
C ASN A 292 -2.66 -14.23 18.66
N LEU A 293 -2.83 -14.33 17.33
CA LEU A 293 -2.75 -13.20 16.41
C LEU A 293 -3.82 -12.14 16.73
N ILE A 294 -5.08 -12.56 16.86
CA ILE A 294 -6.19 -11.66 17.15
C ILE A 294 -6.04 -11.04 18.54
N ARG A 295 -5.64 -11.83 19.53
CA ARG A 295 -5.35 -11.33 20.89
C ARG A 295 -4.19 -10.32 20.89
N GLU A 296 -3.10 -10.61 20.21
CA GLU A 296 -1.94 -9.71 20.16
C GLU A 296 -2.33 -8.36 19.55
N TYR A 297 -3.13 -8.35 18.48
CA TYR A 297 -3.61 -7.12 17.87
C TYR A 297 -4.51 -6.31 18.83
N HIS A 298 -5.48 -6.98 19.46
CA HIS A 298 -6.35 -6.39 20.48
C HIS A 298 -5.54 -5.72 21.59
N ASP A 299 -4.63 -6.48 22.19
CA ASP A 299 -3.81 -6.03 23.32
C ASP A 299 -2.79 -4.96 22.89
N GLY A 300 -2.28 -5.04 21.67
CA GLY A 300 -1.41 -4.03 21.08
C GLY A 300 -2.10 -2.66 20.96
N LEU A 301 -3.33 -2.63 20.45
CA LEU A 301 -4.13 -1.40 20.37
C LEU A 301 -4.37 -0.79 21.76
N LEU A 302 -4.72 -1.63 22.74
CA LEU A 302 -4.92 -1.18 24.12
C LEU A 302 -3.65 -0.60 24.75
N MET A 303 -2.52 -1.30 24.55
CA MET A 303 -1.24 -0.86 25.06
C MET A 303 -0.81 0.48 24.46
N ILE A 304 -0.97 0.66 23.13
CA ILE A 304 -0.65 1.91 22.44
C ILE A 304 -1.53 3.05 22.96
N GLU A 305 -2.85 2.86 23.02
CA GLU A 305 -3.77 3.90 23.49
C GLU A 305 -3.47 4.31 24.94
N MET A 306 -3.22 3.34 25.81
CA MET A 306 -2.88 3.63 27.21
C MET A 306 -1.51 4.32 27.33
N SER A 307 -0.52 3.90 26.55
CA SER A 307 0.81 4.50 26.56
C SER A 307 0.79 5.95 26.02
N ASN A 308 -0.06 6.25 25.03
CA ASN A 308 -0.31 7.62 24.59
C ASN A 308 -0.82 8.48 25.76
N ARG A 309 -1.87 8.02 26.45
CA ARG A 309 -2.52 8.76 27.54
C ARG A 309 -1.60 9.00 28.72
N GLU A 310 -0.82 7.99 29.11
CA GLU A 310 -0.02 8.05 30.34
C GLU A 310 1.40 8.56 30.12
N VAL A 311 1.95 8.41 28.92
CA VAL A 311 3.37 8.66 28.63
C VAL A 311 3.53 9.55 27.41
N TRP A 312 3.20 9.06 26.21
CA TRP A 312 3.71 9.68 24.97
C TRP A 312 3.10 11.04 24.68
N ASP A 313 1.76 11.12 24.57
CA ASP A 313 1.05 12.38 24.33
C ASP A 313 1.12 13.31 25.54
N LYS A 314 1.09 12.73 26.75
CA LYS A 314 1.22 13.47 28.00
C LYS A 314 2.55 14.22 28.07
N ALA A 315 3.65 13.55 27.78
CA ALA A 315 4.98 14.15 27.76
C ALA A 315 5.09 15.22 26.67
N ALA A 316 4.64 14.90 25.45
CA ALA A 316 4.80 15.79 24.30
C ALA A 316 4.02 17.10 24.44
N LYS A 317 2.89 17.09 25.16
CA LYS A 317 2.01 18.26 25.35
C LYS A 317 2.32 19.08 26.61
N ASP A 318 3.12 18.55 27.55
CA ASP A 318 3.42 19.24 28.82
C ASP A 318 4.71 20.09 28.71
N GLU A 319 4.57 21.27 28.09
CA GLU A 319 5.69 22.23 27.92
C GLU A 319 6.36 22.61 29.23
N LYS A 320 5.58 22.76 30.30
CA LYS A 320 6.11 23.16 31.62
C LYS A 320 6.97 22.04 32.20
N ALA A 321 6.50 20.80 32.11
CA ALA A 321 7.29 19.65 32.57
C ALA A 321 8.54 19.46 31.71
N LEU A 322 8.46 19.60 30.38
CA LEU A 322 9.62 19.50 29.49
C LEU A 322 10.67 20.56 29.80
N GLU A 323 10.27 21.81 30.03
CA GLU A 323 11.19 22.87 30.46
C GLU A 323 11.85 22.56 31.82
N ALA A 324 11.05 22.13 32.80
CA ALA A 324 11.57 21.76 34.11
C ALA A 324 12.55 20.58 34.03
N TYR A 325 12.20 19.57 33.21
CA TYR A 325 13.03 18.41 32.94
C TYR A 325 14.36 18.80 32.30
N PHE A 326 14.33 19.62 31.24
CA PHE A 326 15.53 20.15 30.59
C PHE A 326 16.42 20.91 31.58
N ARG A 327 15.84 21.79 32.41
CA ARG A 327 16.60 22.55 33.42
C ARG A 327 17.29 21.62 34.42
N LYS A 328 16.59 20.58 34.89
CA LYS A 328 17.12 19.58 35.83
C LYS A 328 18.24 18.74 35.19
N HIS A 329 18.11 18.39 33.91
CA HIS A 329 19.01 17.47 33.20
C HIS A 329 19.97 18.15 32.23
N LYS A 330 20.14 19.47 32.32
CA LYS A 330 20.92 20.30 31.37
C LYS A 330 22.31 19.76 31.01
N LYS A 331 22.97 19.07 31.95
CA LYS A 331 24.30 18.48 31.74
C LYS A 331 24.31 17.37 30.69
N GLN A 332 23.22 16.62 30.54
CA GLN A 332 23.09 15.51 29.57
C GLN A 332 23.08 16.03 28.12
N TYR A 333 22.62 17.25 27.89
CA TYR A 333 22.49 17.86 26.57
C TYR A 333 23.72 18.67 26.13
N LYS A 334 24.83 18.58 26.85
CA LYS A 334 26.04 19.33 26.53
C LYS A 334 26.68 18.77 25.25
N TRP A 335 26.93 19.65 24.28
CA TRP A 335 27.65 19.27 23.07
C TRP A 335 29.16 19.25 23.30
N THR A 336 29.85 18.37 22.57
CA THR A 336 31.31 18.30 22.54
C THR A 336 31.93 19.38 21.66
N GLU A 337 31.18 19.87 20.68
CA GLU A 337 31.61 20.87 19.69
C GLU A 337 30.54 21.96 19.53
N PRO A 338 30.93 23.21 19.21
CA PRO A 338 29.96 24.26 18.90
C PRO A 338 29.15 23.94 17.64
N ARG A 339 27.89 24.39 17.62
CA ARG A 339 26.97 24.27 16.48
C ARG A 339 26.56 25.64 15.95
N PHE A 340 26.09 25.72 14.71
CA PHE A 340 25.51 26.93 14.13
C PHE A 340 23.98 26.84 14.21
N LYS A 341 23.35 27.74 14.96
CA LYS A 341 21.90 27.89 15.04
C LYS A 341 21.47 29.01 14.10
N GLY A 342 20.82 28.65 13.00
CA GLY A 342 20.53 29.61 11.94
C GLY A 342 19.89 29.00 10.70
N ILE A 343 20.10 29.70 9.59
CA ILE A 343 19.68 29.31 8.25
C ILE A 343 20.87 29.32 7.29
N ALA A 344 20.87 28.35 6.38
CA ALA A 344 21.65 28.31 5.15
C ALA A 344 20.68 28.46 3.98
N TYR A 345 20.89 29.43 3.10
CA TYR A 345 19.87 29.78 2.11
C TYR A 345 20.44 30.28 0.79
N HIS A 346 19.62 30.13 -0.25
CA HIS A 346 19.93 30.42 -1.63
C HIS A 346 18.87 31.35 -2.21
N VAL A 347 19.30 32.42 -2.87
CA VAL A 347 18.41 33.47 -3.40
C VAL A 347 18.74 33.82 -4.85
N LYS A 348 17.78 34.48 -5.51
CA LYS A 348 17.90 34.92 -6.90
C LYS A 348 18.65 36.25 -7.03
N THR A 349 18.47 37.16 -6.08
CA THR A 349 19.03 38.52 -6.13
C THR A 349 19.73 38.91 -4.82
N LYS A 350 20.59 39.93 -4.87
CA LYS A 350 21.32 40.40 -3.68
C LYS A 350 20.38 41.04 -2.65
N GLU A 351 19.32 41.68 -3.10
CA GLU A 351 18.30 42.30 -2.26
C GLU A 351 17.60 41.26 -1.36
N ASP A 352 17.42 40.04 -1.87
CA ASP A 352 16.82 38.95 -1.11
C ASP A 352 17.69 38.47 0.05
N VAL A 353 19.02 38.63 -0.02
CA VAL A 353 19.92 38.33 1.11
C VAL A 353 19.59 39.21 2.32
N GLU A 354 19.51 40.52 2.09
CA GLU A 354 19.18 41.47 3.16
C GLU A 354 17.72 41.35 3.60
N ALA A 355 16.81 41.07 2.67
CA ALA A 355 15.40 40.87 3.00
C ALA A 355 15.17 39.65 3.89
N VAL A 356 15.87 38.53 3.63
CA VAL A 356 15.81 37.30 4.43
C VAL A 356 16.30 37.58 5.84
N LYS A 357 17.48 38.19 5.99
CA LYS A 357 18.04 38.59 7.29
C LYS A 357 17.10 39.51 8.06
N ALA A 358 16.56 40.54 7.42
CA ALA A 358 15.61 41.46 8.03
C ALA A 358 14.30 40.78 8.45
N CYS A 359 13.88 39.72 7.76
CA CYS A 359 12.65 38.98 8.08
C CYS A 359 12.72 38.27 9.44
N VAL A 360 13.91 37.81 9.85
CA VAL A 360 14.04 36.88 10.98
C VAL A 360 14.89 37.40 12.14
N ARG A 361 15.66 38.49 11.94
CA ARG A 361 16.61 39.02 12.95
C ARG A 361 16.01 39.28 14.34
N ASP A 362 14.75 39.73 14.40
CA ASP A 362 14.06 40.10 15.65
C ASP A 362 12.91 39.13 15.96
N VAL A 363 12.91 37.95 15.33
CA VAL A 363 11.88 36.91 15.48
C VAL A 363 12.46 35.75 16.31
N PRO A 364 11.69 35.12 17.21
CA PRO A 364 12.11 33.88 17.87
C PRO A 364 12.49 32.78 16.88
N PHE A 365 13.59 32.07 17.13
CA PHE A 365 14.14 31.09 16.17
C PHE A 365 13.11 30.02 15.75
N ASN A 366 12.23 29.58 16.65
CA ASN A 366 11.17 28.61 16.34
C ASN A 366 10.18 29.12 15.26
N GLN A 367 9.94 30.43 15.18
CA GLN A 367 9.02 31.04 14.19
C GLN A 367 9.65 31.35 12.83
N TRP A 368 10.97 31.19 12.67
CA TRP A 368 11.66 31.62 11.43
C TRP A 368 11.14 30.93 10.16
N ALA A 369 10.86 29.62 10.21
CA ALA A 369 10.46 28.86 9.04
C ALA A 369 9.12 29.35 8.46
N GLU A 370 8.13 29.55 9.33
CA GLU A 370 6.83 30.11 8.97
C GLU A 370 6.98 31.53 8.41
N LYS A 371 7.70 32.42 9.12
CA LYS A 371 7.91 33.80 8.64
C LYS A 371 8.60 33.87 7.29
N LEU A 372 9.59 33.03 7.02
CA LEU A 372 10.28 32.98 5.74
C LEU A 372 9.38 32.43 4.63
N ARG A 373 8.63 31.36 4.90
CA ARG A 373 7.68 30.81 3.93
C ARG A 373 6.61 31.84 3.58
N ASP A 374 5.98 32.46 4.57
CA ASP A 374 4.89 33.40 4.37
C ASP A 374 5.33 34.71 3.69
N LYS A 375 6.61 35.10 3.83
CA LYS A 375 7.12 36.32 3.19
C LYS A 375 7.66 36.08 1.77
N PHE A 376 8.31 34.95 1.54
CA PHE A 376 9.08 34.72 0.31
C PHE A 376 8.47 33.67 -0.61
N ASN A 377 7.73 32.70 -0.07
CA ASN A 377 7.21 31.54 -0.79
C ASN A 377 5.71 31.30 -0.46
N ALA A 378 4.93 32.38 -0.39
CA ALA A 378 3.50 32.32 -0.01
C ALA A 378 2.57 31.92 -1.17
N ASP A 379 3.00 32.17 -2.41
CA ASP A 379 2.34 31.74 -3.62
C ASP A 379 3.02 30.47 -4.18
N ASN A 380 2.65 30.05 -5.38
CA ASN A 380 3.31 28.93 -6.06
C ASN A 380 4.73 29.26 -6.56
N THR A 381 5.28 30.43 -6.22
CA THR A 381 6.62 30.87 -6.63
C THR A 381 7.62 30.62 -5.50
N ILE A 382 8.61 29.78 -5.75
CA ILE A 382 9.76 29.65 -4.84
C ILE A 382 10.72 30.82 -5.15
N ARG A 383 10.74 31.83 -4.27
CA ARG A 383 11.65 32.98 -4.36
C ARG A 383 12.98 32.69 -3.69
N ILE A 384 12.96 31.97 -2.57
CA ILE A 384 14.16 31.56 -1.82
C ILE A 384 14.12 30.07 -1.48
N ARG A 385 15.29 29.45 -1.37
CA ARG A 385 15.44 28.11 -0.80
C ARG A 385 16.21 28.23 0.51
N VAL A 386 15.65 27.71 1.60
CA VAL A 386 16.21 27.87 2.94
C VAL A 386 16.23 26.54 3.65
N GLU A 387 17.35 26.23 4.29
CA GLU A 387 17.51 25.18 5.27
C GLU A 387 17.71 25.82 6.65
N LYS A 388 16.79 25.57 7.57
CA LYS A 388 16.83 26.07 8.96
C LYS A 388 17.24 24.93 9.88
N GLY A 389 18.21 25.16 10.76
CA GLY A 389 18.66 24.10 11.67
C GLY A 389 19.68 24.55 12.72
N ILE A 390 20.10 23.56 13.51
CA ILE A 390 21.22 23.64 14.45
C ILE A 390 22.30 22.70 13.93
N PHE A 391 23.18 23.24 13.08
CA PHE A 391 24.13 22.49 12.29
C PHE A 391 25.40 22.19 13.10
N ARG A 392 25.77 20.92 13.21
CA ARG A 392 27.13 20.49 13.53
C ARG A 392 28.01 20.67 12.28
N LYS A 393 29.31 20.83 12.50
CA LYS A 393 30.29 20.76 11.43
C LYS A 393 30.14 19.43 10.67
N GLY A 394 30.00 19.50 9.35
CA GLY A 394 29.74 18.36 8.47
C GLY A 394 28.29 18.21 8.02
N ASP A 395 27.33 18.86 8.68
CA ASP A 395 25.90 18.71 8.35
C ASP A 395 25.52 19.44 7.06
N ASN A 396 26.12 20.61 6.80
CA ASN A 396 25.79 21.44 5.65
C ASN A 396 27.05 22.14 5.10
N ALA A 397 27.35 21.93 3.83
CA ALA A 397 28.56 22.43 3.19
C ALA A 397 28.66 23.98 3.16
N LEU A 398 27.53 24.68 3.04
CA LEU A 398 27.49 26.14 3.06
C LEU A 398 27.81 26.68 4.44
N VAL A 399 27.19 26.11 5.48
CA VAL A 399 27.50 26.43 6.89
C VAL A 399 28.96 26.08 7.21
N ASP A 400 29.44 24.94 6.72
CA ASP A 400 30.82 24.51 6.94
C ASP A 400 31.83 25.49 6.34
N ARG A 401 31.60 25.96 5.11
CA ARG A 401 32.43 26.96 4.45
C ARG A 401 32.38 28.31 5.19
N ASP A 402 31.18 28.83 5.42
CA ASP A 402 30.99 30.23 5.83
C ASP A 402 31.03 30.45 7.34
N VAL A 403 30.72 29.43 8.14
CA VAL A 403 30.69 29.51 9.62
C VAL A 403 31.82 28.72 10.28
N PHE A 404 32.16 27.55 9.74
CA PHE A 404 33.21 26.70 10.31
C PHE A 404 34.57 26.81 9.58
N GLY A 405 34.65 27.56 8.47
CA GLY A 405 35.89 27.76 7.72
C GLY A 405 36.44 26.49 7.08
N ALA A 406 35.60 25.48 6.85
CA ALA A 406 36.01 24.23 6.25
C ALA A 406 36.26 24.41 4.74
N LYS A 407 37.28 23.72 4.23
CA LYS A 407 37.52 23.61 2.79
C LYS A 407 36.54 22.58 2.22
N THR A 408 35.39 23.05 1.75
CA THR A 408 34.33 22.24 1.14
C THR A 408 33.70 22.96 -0.05
N THR A 409 33.12 22.19 -0.97
CA THR A 409 32.43 22.71 -2.14
C THR A 409 30.93 22.71 -1.89
N VAL A 410 30.32 23.90 -1.93
CA VAL A 410 28.85 24.03 -1.89
C VAL A 410 28.31 23.64 -3.26
N LYS A 411 27.38 22.70 -3.31
CA LYS A 411 26.73 22.31 -4.56
C LYS A 411 25.86 23.48 -5.06
N PRO A 412 26.03 23.93 -6.32
CA PRO A 412 25.20 24.99 -6.87
C PRO A 412 23.72 24.60 -6.87
N VAL A 413 22.86 25.57 -6.57
CA VAL A 413 21.41 25.38 -6.59
C VAL A 413 20.85 26.05 -7.84
N ASN A 414 20.31 25.25 -8.77
CA ASN A 414 19.86 25.75 -10.07
C ASN A 414 18.77 26.84 -9.89
N GLY A 415 19.00 28.00 -10.51
CA GLY A 415 18.13 29.18 -10.41
C GLY A 415 18.33 30.05 -9.16
N TYR A 416 19.30 29.74 -8.29
CA TYR A 416 19.61 30.51 -7.07
C TYR A 416 21.12 30.74 -6.97
N PRO A 417 21.67 31.74 -7.68
CA PRO A 417 23.11 31.92 -7.82
C PRO A 417 23.82 32.49 -6.58
N ILE A 418 23.07 32.91 -5.55
CA ILE A 418 23.62 33.58 -4.37
C ILE A 418 23.32 32.75 -3.14
N ASP A 419 24.38 32.32 -2.45
CA ASP A 419 24.32 31.61 -1.19
C ASP A 419 24.59 32.56 -0.02
N ALA A 420 23.91 32.37 1.09
CA ALA A 420 24.20 33.09 2.33
C ALA A 420 23.79 32.27 3.57
N VAL A 421 24.35 32.69 4.72
CA VAL A 421 23.99 32.15 6.04
C VAL A 421 23.54 33.28 6.96
N PHE A 422 22.62 32.99 7.87
CA PHE A 422 22.23 33.94 8.93
C PHE A 422 21.90 33.19 10.22
N GLY A 423 22.49 33.63 11.34
CA GLY A 423 22.35 32.96 12.62
C GLY A 423 23.55 33.20 13.53
N LYS A 424 23.77 32.31 14.48
CA LYS A 424 24.86 32.41 15.45
C LYS A 424 25.48 31.05 15.78
N LYS A 425 26.77 31.07 16.11
CA LYS A 425 27.48 29.91 16.65
C LYS A 425 27.20 29.82 18.16
N ILE A 426 26.74 28.66 18.61
CA ILE A 426 26.40 28.37 20.01
C ILE A 426 27.19 27.17 20.50
N LYS A 427 27.66 27.22 21.76
CA LYS A 427 28.53 26.17 22.35
C LYS A 427 27.74 25.07 23.07
N ALA A 428 26.48 25.30 23.36
CA ALA A 428 25.56 24.39 24.03
C ALA A 428 24.11 24.83 23.71
N PRO A 429 23.11 23.96 23.95
CA PRO A 429 21.70 24.33 23.90
C PRO A 429 21.42 25.56 24.79
N GLU A 430 20.80 26.59 24.22
CA GLU A 430 20.40 27.79 24.95
C GLU A 430 19.06 27.58 25.66
N GLY A 431 18.21 26.73 25.09
CA GLY A 431 16.92 26.32 25.66
C GLY A 431 16.54 24.89 25.27
N MET A 432 15.43 24.41 25.84
CA MET A 432 14.89 23.07 25.59
C MET A 432 14.62 22.85 24.09
N GLU A 433 14.11 23.86 23.39
CA GLU A 433 13.84 23.84 21.95
C GLU A 433 15.04 23.46 21.08
N ASP A 434 16.28 23.68 21.54
CA ASP A 434 17.49 23.33 20.79
C ASP A 434 17.78 21.81 20.81
N VAL A 435 17.12 21.07 21.69
CA VAL A 435 17.26 19.63 21.92
C VAL A 435 15.91 18.96 22.20
N ARG A 436 14.81 19.55 21.75
CA ARG A 436 13.45 19.19 22.15
C ARG A 436 13.16 17.70 22.04
N ASP A 437 13.50 17.09 20.90
CA ASP A 437 13.22 15.68 20.65
C ASP A 437 13.93 14.76 21.67
N LEU A 438 15.17 15.09 22.04
CA LEU A 438 15.92 14.35 23.07
C LEU A 438 15.32 14.57 24.47
N VAL A 439 14.81 15.77 24.75
CA VAL A 439 14.14 16.06 26.03
C VAL A 439 12.83 15.29 26.14
N VAL A 440 12.01 15.29 25.08
CA VAL A 440 10.77 14.54 25.02
C VAL A 440 11.03 13.05 25.18
N SER A 441 11.99 12.47 24.45
CA SER A 441 12.35 11.06 24.55
C SER A 441 12.79 10.68 25.97
N ASN A 442 13.75 11.39 26.55
CA ASN A 442 14.25 11.08 27.89
C ASN A 442 13.15 11.25 28.96
N TYR A 443 12.28 12.24 28.79
CA TYR A 443 11.16 12.44 29.72
C TYR A 443 10.11 11.33 29.59
N GLN A 444 9.80 10.89 28.37
CA GLN A 444 8.93 9.74 28.12
C GLN A 444 9.50 8.46 28.75
N GLU A 445 10.80 8.21 28.62
CA GLU A 445 11.47 7.06 29.26
C GLU A 445 11.33 7.08 30.79
N ASP A 446 11.53 8.24 31.43
CA ASP A 446 11.37 8.37 32.89
C ASP A 446 9.91 8.21 33.33
N LEU A 447 8.95 8.75 32.56
CA LEU A 447 7.51 8.58 32.82
C LEU A 447 7.08 7.12 32.65
N GLU A 448 7.52 6.46 31.58
CA GLU A 448 7.26 5.05 31.31
C GLU A 448 7.76 4.17 32.44
N LYS A 449 9.01 4.39 32.87
CA LYS A 449 9.60 3.66 33.99
C LYS A 449 8.79 3.85 35.27
N ALA A 450 8.47 5.09 35.64
CA ALA A 450 7.68 5.40 36.83
C ALA A 450 6.27 4.79 36.76
N TRP A 451 5.65 4.80 35.58
CA TRP A 451 4.34 4.24 35.35
C TRP A 451 4.36 2.71 35.48
N VAL A 452 5.28 2.01 34.82
CA VAL A 452 5.43 0.56 34.93
C VAL A 452 5.71 0.13 36.37
N GLU A 453 6.54 0.87 37.11
CA GLU A 453 6.76 0.63 38.54
C GLU A 453 5.46 0.76 39.35
N ALA A 454 4.61 1.75 39.04
CA ALA A 454 3.30 1.92 39.66
C ALA A 454 2.34 0.77 39.29
N LEU A 455 2.32 0.34 38.02
CA LEU A 455 1.51 -0.80 37.57
C LEU A 455 1.92 -2.10 38.26
N ARG A 456 3.22 -2.36 38.42
CA ARG A 456 3.74 -3.53 39.15
C ARG A 456 3.37 -3.53 40.64
N LYS A 457 3.15 -2.35 41.24
CA LYS A 457 2.62 -2.23 42.61
C LYS A 457 1.10 -2.40 42.66
N LYS A 458 0.39 -1.91 41.64
CA LYS A 458 -1.08 -1.96 41.56
C LYS A 458 -1.59 -3.37 41.28
N TYR A 459 -0.99 -4.08 40.32
CA TYR A 459 -1.48 -5.36 39.85
C TYR A 459 -0.61 -6.51 40.35
N LYS A 460 -1.28 -7.54 40.89
CA LYS A 460 -0.60 -8.76 41.32
C LYS A 460 -0.17 -9.58 40.10
N VAL A 461 1.11 -9.92 40.02
CA VAL A 461 1.67 -10.80 39.00
C VAL A 461 2.18 -12.08 39.65
N VAL A 462 1.80 -13.23 39.09
CA VAL A 462 2.32 -14.55 39.53
C VAL A 462 2.78 -15.31 38.30
N VAL A 463 4.04 -15.74 38.29
CA VAL A 463 4.64 -16.54 37.21
C VAL A 463 4.81 -17.98 37.68
N ASP A 464 4.29 -18.94 36.93
CA ASP A 464 4.55 -20.35 37.15
C ASP A 464 5.89 -20.73 36.51
N LYS A 465 6.93 -20.81 37.35
CA LYS A 465 8.29 -21.16 36.91
C LYS A 465 8.38 -22.56 36.31
N LYS A 466 7.52 -23.50 36.72
CA LYS A 466 7.52 -24.85 36.16
C LYS A 466 7.02 -24.80 34.73
N VAL A 467 5.90 -24.13 34.49
CA VAL A 467 5.34 -23.97 33.13
C VAL A 467 6.29 -23.15 32.25
N LEU A 468 6.85 -22.05 32.76
CA LEU A 468 7.83 -21.24 32.05
C LEU A 468 9.05 -22.06 31.59
N SER A 469 9.53 -22.99 32.42
CA SER A 469 10.66 -23.84 32.06
C SER A 469 10.39 -24.79 30.88
N THR A 470 9.12 -24.96 30.48
CA THR A 470 8.69 -25.78 29.32
C THR A 470 8.61 -25.00 28.02
N VAL A 471 8.82 -23.68 28.05
CA VAL A 471 8.71 -22.83 26.86
C VAL A 471 9.68 -23.29 25.77
N ASN A 472 9.16 -23.57 24.57
CA ASN A 472 9.90 -24.10 23.41
C ASN A 472 10.63 -25.44 23.68
N LYS A 473 10.16 -26.23 24.65
CA LYS A 473 10.68 -27.58 24.95
C LYS A 473 9.59 -28.62 24.70
N HIS A 474 9.20 -28.73 23.43
CA HIS A 474 8.16 -29.64 22.95
C HIS A 474 8.71 -31.04 22.66
#